data_AF-A0A7J3NMP5-F1
#
_entry.id   AF-A0A7J3NMP5-F1
#
_cell.length_a   1.000
_cell.length_b   1.000
_cell.length_c   1.000
_cell.angle_alpha   90.00
_cell.angle_beta   90.00
_cell.angle_gamma   90.00
#
_symmetry.space_group_name_H-M   'P 1'
#
loop_
_entity.id
_entity.type
_entity.pdbx_description
1 polymer ?
#
loop_
_entity_poly.entity_id
_entity_poly.type
_entity_poly.pdbx_seq_one_letter_code
_entity_poly.pdbx_strand_id
1 'polypeptide(L)'
;MSTDGAALLAVFLWREGSPNFLGVVAVARWPYLAGDYVIGREDAAFAVVTCGSHDLPEKVVASAAGLVAIAGSCETENDGVARVVQNIVSNNSIRFLVVCGEEVMGHAPGQTIVALYENGIGQDYRIIGSEGTIPVLHPKYFKIGNPHAVVERFRRQVKLVDLRGEKNPDNIVARIRSLAKVQVEKYPEPPLLPLPEEEKYDWVAALKRIDEDGLLRERGAEPVNLLFYRRELRVYDVAGVKLGGQRGEYSTVLAGTIFYRRDPLIKDPARGIFDEGAAEELIVKQAELSDECGVPSMVHVVGETGEALSNYMIFVADVVDAPIIIDSTSLEARVETMRTAKDVGLDHRVIYNSVLSSEKRELEALRSVAPIEHAIILSYGFTLEERLKKAEVILSSVQGIVEKAMLDPGVPVLGEGGLEALHSAWTMKKLYGYPTTIGIHNMVAGVPRELKQKMDFSFIYALPSLYGVDLNLYGPIRSAPKIFPLVAAAEAAVADELRSVLGVLPRPAHPYYKMREAK
;
A
#
# COMPACT_ATOMS: atom_id res chain seq x y z
N MET A 1 36.65 19.79 -36.10
CA MET A 1 37.04 18.69 -37.00
C MET A 1 37.88 17.75 -36.16
N SER A 2 37.26 16.76 -35.49
CA SER A 2 36.93 15.41 -36.02
C SER A 2 38.23 14.63 -36.27
N THR A 3 38.47 13.43 -35.77
CA THR A 3 37.66 12.19 -35.73
C THR A 3 38.35 11.21 -34.75
N ASP A 4 37.65 10.64 -33.78
CA ASP A 4 37.01 9.31 -33.78
C ASP A 4 37.96 8.11 -33.62
N GLY A 5 37.69 7.35 -32.55
CA GLY A 5 38.10 5.97 -32.33
C GLY A 5 36.96 5.24 -31.65
N ALA A 6 35.96 4.84 -32.44
CA ALA A 6 34.80 4.05 -32.04
C ALA A 6 35.02 2.56 -32.33
N ALA A 7 34.61 1.69 -31.39
CA ALA A 7 34.24 0.29 -31.64
C ALA A 7 33.28 -0.14 -30.51
N LEU A 8 31.97 -0.12 -30.76
CA LEU A 8 31.13 -1.26 -31.18
C LEU A 8 30.71 -2.18 -30.02
N LEU A 9 29.59 -1.83 -29.38
CA LEU A 9 28.77 -2.77 -28.59
C LEU A 9 27.47 -3.02 -29.36
N ALA A 10 27.22 -4.29 -29.69
CA ALA A 10 26.15 -4.73 -30.57
C ALA A 10 24.76 -4.59 -29.94
N VAL A 11 23.85 -4.02 -30.73
CA VAL A 11 22.40 -3.99 -30.51
C VAL A 11 21.81 -5.29 -31.06
N PHE A 12 21.10 -6.07 -30.24
CA PHE A 12 20.22 -7.14 -30.71
C PHE A 12 18.77 -6.64 -30.71
N LEU A 13 18.19 -6.63 -31.90
CA LEU A 13 16.81 -6.28 -32.22
C LEU A 13 15.85 -7.41 -31.78
N TRP A 14 14.81 -7.07 -31.03
CA TRP A 14 13.68 -7.94 -30.74
C TRP A 14 12.60 -7.72 -31.81
N ARG A 15 12.14 -8.80 -32.45
CA ARG A 15 11.10 -8.84 -33.48
C ARG A 15 9.72 -9.14 -32.86
N GLU A 16 8.71 -8.43 -33.38
CA GLU A 16 7.27 -8.61 -33.10
C GLU A 16 6.72 -10.00 -33.47
N GLY A 17 5.69 -10.42 -32.73
CA GLY A 17 4.83 -11.55 -33.06
C GLY A 17 3.86 -11.90 -31.93
N SER A 18 2.69 -11.24 -31.90
CA SER A 18 1.54 -11.66 -31.07
C SER A 18 0.89 -12.93 -31.63
N PRO A 19 0.16 -13.67 -30.77
CA PRO A 19 -1.28 -13.75 -31.02
C PRO A 19 -2.14 -13.61 -29.75
N ASN A 20 -3.16 -12.76 -29.90
CA ASN A 20 -4.46 -12.69 -29.23
C ASN A 20 -4.72 -13.63 -28.03
N PHE A 21 -4.91 -13.04 -26.86
CA PHE A 21 -5.85 -13.54 -25.86
C PHE A 21 -6.99 -12.55 -25.65
N LEU A 22 -8.19 -13.13 -25.58
CA LEU A 22 -9.49 -12.48 -25.56
C LEU A 22 -9.67 -11.48 -24.42
N GLY A 23 -10.11 -10.29 -24.81
CA GLY A 23 -10.82 -9.26 -24.06
C GLY A 23 -11.21 -9.58 -22.62
N VAL A 24 -10.43 -9.04 -21.69
CA VAL A 24 -10.97 -8.51 -20.44
C VAL A 24 -11.05 -7.00 -20.64
N VAL A 25 -12.27 -6.49 -20.88
CA VAL A 25 -12.52 -5.05 -20.89
C VAL A 25 -12.45 -4.57 -19.43
N ALA A 26 -11.26 -4.26 -18.94
CA ALA A 26 -11.10 -3.56 -17.68
C ALA A 26 -11.24 -2.04 -17.94
N VAL A 27 -12.47 -1.52 -17.85
CA VAL A 27 -12.71 -0.08 -17.86
C VAL A 27 -12.45 0.44 -16.45
N ALA A 28 -11.31 1.09 -16.20
CA ALA A 28 -11.17 1.93 -15.01
C ALA A 28 -11.99 3.21 -15.25
N ARG A 29 -13.19 3.22 -14.67
CA ARG A 29 -14.22 4.24 -14.91
C ARG A 29 -14.06 5.41 -13.95
N TRP A 30 -14.37 6.58 -14.49
CA TRP A 30 -14.57 7.84 -13.76
C TRP A 30 -15.34 7.61 -12.43
N PRO A 31 -15.02 8.34 -11.32
CA PRO A 31 -14.26 9.60 -11.27
C PRO A 31 -12.74 9.48 -11.30
N TYR A 32 -12.11 10.55 -11.80
CA TYR A 32 -10.65 10.60 -11.99
C TYR A 32 -9.87 10.82 -10.67
N LEU A 33 -10.45 11.52 -9.70
CA LEU A 33 -9.88 11.75 -8.37
C LEU A 33 -10.79 11.13 -7.31
N ALA A 34 -10.21 10.34 -6.40
CA ALA A 34 -10.92 9.88 -5.21
C ALA A 34 -11.19 11.02 -4.22
N GLY A 35 -12.27 10.86 -3.46
CA GLY A 35 -12.78 11.74 -2.41
C GLY A 35 -13.99 11.09 -1.74
N ASP A 36 -14.52 11.72 -0.70
CA ASP A 36 -15.77 11.34 -0.02
C ASP A 36 -16.95 11.69 -0.93
N TYR A 37 -17.45 10.68 -1.63
CA TYR A 37 -18.59 10.80 -2.53
C TYR A 37 -19.31 9.48 -2.76
N VAL A 38 -20.56 9.61 -3.20
CA VAL A 38 -21.41 8.52 -3.66
C VAL A 38 -21.54 8.62 -5.17
N ILE A 39 -21.26 7.51 -5.86
CA ILE A 39 -21.43 7.40 -7.31
C ILE A 39 -22.85 6.96 -7.64
N GLY A 40 -23.50 7.75 -8.49
CA GLY A 40 -24.77 7.38 -9.10
C GLY A 40 -24.52 6.76 -10.47
N ARG A 41 -25.12 7.34 -11.51
CA ARG A 41 -25.00 6.83 -12.88
C ARG A 41 -24.01 7.67 -13.67
N GLU A 42 -22.90 7.09 -14.14
CA GLU A 42 -21.79 7.84 -14.77
C GLU A 42 -22.21 8.68 -16.00
N ASP A 43 -23.20 8.24 -16.76
CA ASP A 43 -23.72 8.97 -17.92
C ASP A 43 -24.80 10.00 -17.57
N ALA A 44 -25.04 10.25 -16.29
CA ALA A 44 -26.01 11.23 -15.81
C ALA A 44 -25.47 12.66 -15.81
N ALA A 45 -26.40 13.63 -15.73
CA ALA A 45 -26.11 15.03 -16.01
C ALA A 45 -25.74 15.89 -14.80
N PHE A 46 -25.94 15.40 -13.57
CA PHE A 46 -25.81 16.20 -12.36
C PHE A 46 -24.64 15.73 -11.49
N ALA A 47 -23.84 16.69 -11.04
CA ALA A 47 -22.95 16.55 -9.88
C ALA A 47 -23.52 17.36 -8.71
N VAL A 48 -23.37 16.86 -7.48
CA VAL A 48 -23.87 17.50 -6.27
C VAL A 48 -22.73 17.67 -5.26
N VAL A 49 -22.56 18.88 -4.75
CA VAL A 49 -21.66 19.21 -3.64
C VAL A 49 -22.51 19.58 -2.44
N THR A 50 -22.36 18.85 -1.34
CA THR A 50 -23.18 19.01 -0.12
C THR A 50 -22.47 19.80 0.98
N CYS A 51 -21.35 20.46 0.64
CA CYS A 51 -20.54 21.25 1.58
C CYS A 51 -20.27 20.48 2.88
N GLY A 52 -20.68 20.98 4.05
CA GLY A 52 -20.47 20.34 5.35
C GLY A 52 -21.47 19.24 5.71
N SER A 53 -22.44 18.92 4.84
CA SER A 53 -23.45 17.90 5.11
C SER A 53 -23.06 16.55 4.52
N HIS A 54 -22.39 15.71 5.32
CA HIS A 54 -21.86 14.39 4.92
C HIS A 54 -22.93 13.31 4.74
N ASP A 55 -24.12 13.47 5.31
CA ASP A 55 -25.22 12.51 5.21
C ASP A 55 -26.11 12.73 3.97
N LEU A 56 -26.00 13.87 3.30
CA LEU A 56 -26.80 14.21 2.12
C LEU A 56 -26.41 13.49 0.83
N PRO A 57 -25.13 13.21 0.51
CA PRO A 57 -24.74 12.54 -0.73
C PRO A 57 -25.52 11.26 -1.00
N GLU A 58 -25.56 10.34 -0.03
CA GLU A 58 -26.28 9.06 -0.14
C GLU A 58 -27.78 9.28 -0.39
N LYS A 59 -28.40 10.16 0.38
CA LYS A 59 -29.84 10.44 0.31
C LYS A 59 -30.22 11.04 -1.05
N VAL A 60 -29.41 11.95 -1.57
CA VAL A 60 -29.64 12.61 -2.86
C VAL A 60 -29.45 11.62 -4.01
N VAL A 61 -28.39 10.81 -4.00
CA VAL A 61 -28.16 9.80 -5.05
C VAL A 61 -29.27 8.75 -5.05
N ALA A 62 -29.66 8.24 -3.88
CA ALA A 62 -30.74 7.27 -3.75
C ALA A 62 -32.09 7.81 -4.26
N SER A 63 -32.41 9.07 -3.92
CA SER A 63 -33.71 9.69 -4.25
C SER A 63 -33.77 10.25 -5.68
N ALA A 64 -32.63 10.62 -6.27
CA ALA A 64 -32.50 11.09 -7.65
C ALA A 64 -31.88 10.02 -8.57
N ALA A 65 -32.21 8.74 -8.32
CA ALA A 65 -31.66 7.60 -9.05
C ALA A 65 -31.68 7.82 -10.57
N GLY A 66 -30.51 7.64 -11.20
CA GLY A 66 -30.32 7.79 -12.64
C GLY A 66 -30.10 9.23 -13.14
N LEU A 67 -30.28 10.26 -12.31
CA LEU A 67 -30.07 11.67 -12.67
C LEU A 67 -28.74 12.23 -12.15
N VAL A 68 -28.24 11.71 -11.02
CA VAL A 68 -26.99 12.15 -10.41
C VAL A 68 -25.86 11.20 -10.80
N ALA A 69 -24.73 11.75 -11.24
CA ALA A 69 -23.53 11.01 -11.56
C ALA A 69 -22.62 10.85 -10.34
N ILE A 70 -22.50 11.91 -9.53
CA ILE A 70 -21.68 11.96 -8.32
C ILE A 70 -22.29 12.94 -7.33
N ALA A 71 -22.29 12.61 -6.05
CA ALA A 71 -22.59 13.52 -4.96
C ALA A 71 -21.54 13.39 -3.86
N GLY A 72 -21.05 14.48 -3.29
CA GLY A 72 -20.05 14.41 -2.22
C GLY A 72 -19.95 15.67 -1.38
N SER A 73 -19.32 15.54 -0.22
CA SER A 73 -19.01 16.67 0.66
C SER A 73 -17.87 17.51 0.08
N CYS A 74 -17.78 18.77 0.49
CA CYS A 74 -16.64 19.62 0.13
C CYS A 74 -16.35 20.58 1.27
N GLU A 75 -15.22 20.35 1.96
CA GLU A 75 -14.86 21.08 3.18
C GLU A 75 -13.88 22.23 2.93
N THR A 76 -13.04 22.15 1.89
CA THR A 76 -11.93 23.09 1.70
C THR A 76 -12.01 23.83 0.37
N GLU A 77 -11.78 25.14 0.42
CA GLU A 77 -11.79 26.08 -0.71
C GLU A 77 -10.64 25.89 -1.72
N ASN A 78 -9.66 25.03 -1.41
CA ASN A 78 -8.48 24.74 -2.22
C ASN A 78 -8.50 23.32 -2.81
N ASP A 79 -7.96 22.30 -2.12
CA ASP A 79 -7.86 20.93 -2.62
C ASP A 79 -9.24 20.31 -2.88
N GLY A 80 -10.22 20.58 -2.00
CA GLY A 80 -11.60 20.12 -2.18
C GLY A 80 -12.22 20.65 -3.48
N VAL A 81 -12.20 21.97 -3.67
CA VAL A 81 -12.71 22.63 -4.89
C VAL A 81 -11.94 22.17 -6.13
N ALA A 82 -10.62 22.02 -6.05
CA ALA A 82 -9.80 21.52 -7.16
C ALA A 82 -10.20 20.10 -7.59
N ARG A 83 -10.56 19.22 -6.64
CA ARG A 83 -11.04 17.86 -6.93
C ARG A 83 -12.41 17.86 -7.59
N VAL A 84 -13.36 18.66 -7.07
CA VAL A 84 -14.70 18.83 -7.65
C VAL A 84 -14.59 19.23 -9.12
N VAL A 85 -13.82 20.27 -9.40
CA VAL A 85 -13.63 20.80 -10.75
C VAL A 85 -13.03 19.75 -11.68
N GLN A 86 -11.99 19.04 -11.25
CA GLN A 86 -11.32 18.02 -12.05
C GLN A 86 -12.20 16.78 -12.35
N ASN A 87 -12.96 16.30 -11.37
CA ASN A 87 -13.92 15.23 -11.59
C ASN A 87 -15.04 15.63 -12.55
N ILE A 88 -15.49 16.89 -12.53
CA ILE A 88 -16.50 17.37 -13.47
C ILE A 88 -15.95 17.42 -14.90
N VAL A 89 -14.79 18.05 -15.12
CA VAL A 89 -14.25 18.21 -16.48
C VAL A 89 -13.70 16.92 -17.10
N SER A 90 -13.59 15.85 -16.31
CA SER A 90 -13.27 14.49 -16.79
C SER A 90 -14.49 13.66 -17.21
N ASN A 91 -15.71 14.18 -17.02
CA ASN A 91 -16.94 13.52 -17.48
C ASN A 91 -17.86 14.51 -18.21
N ASN A 92 -17.90 14.38 -19.54
CA ASN A 92 -18.70 15.22 -20.42
C ASN A 92 -20.22 15.10 -20.21
N SER A 93 -20.68 14.02 -19.54
CA SER A 93 -22.10 13.84 -19.25
C SER A 93 -22.58 14.85 -18.21
N ILE A 94 -21.70 15.30 -17.30
CA ILE A 94 -22.06 16.27 -16.26
C ILE A 94 -22.22 17.66 -16.87
N ARG A 95 -23.45 18.18 -16.78
CA ARG A 95 -23.87 19.49 -17.29
C ARG A 95 -24.43 20.42 -16.21
N PHE A 96 -24.64 19.93 -15.00
CA PHE A 96 -25.11 20.72 -13.86
C PHE A 96 -24.27 20.43 -12.62
N LEU A 97 -23.95 21.48 -11.87
CA LEU A 97 -23.37 21.37 -10.53
C LEU A 97 -24.33 21.99 -9.53
N VAL A 98 -24.84 21.19 -8.60
CA VAL A 98 -25.66 21.66 -7.49
C VAL A 98 -24.77 21.85 -6.27
N VAL A 99 -24.75 23.05 -5.69
CA VAL A 99 -24.03 23.33 -4.43
C VAL A 99 -25.08 23.54 -3.35
N CYS A 100 -25.08 22.69 -2.33
CA CYS A 100 -26.11 22.65 -1.28
C CYS A 100 -25.49 22.23 0.07
N GLY A 101 -26.32 22.09 1.10
CA GLY A 101 -25.90 21.65 2.43
C GLY A 101 -25.39 22.78 3.33
N GLU A 102 -24.88 22.37 4.48
CA GLU A 102 -24.42 23.24 5.56
C GLU A 102 -23.12 23.98 5.23
N GLU A 103 -22.98 25.17 5.81
CA GLU A 103 -21.70 25.87 5.84
C GLU A 103 -20.67 25.06 6.64
N VAL A 104 -19.41 25.17 6.25
CA VAL A 104 -18.31 24.48 6.90
C VAL A 104 -17.69 25.43 7.92
N MET A 105 -17.54 24.99 9.17
CA MET A 105 -17.00 25.86 10.21
C MET A 105 -15.56 26.28 9.86
N GLY A 106 -15.33 27.59 9.71
CA GLY A 106 -13.99 28.15 9.40
C GLY A 106 -13.59 28.12 7.92
N HIS A 107 -14.42 27.57 7.05
CA HIS A 107 -14.17 27.47 5.61
C HIS A 107 -15.42 27.84 4.79
N ALA A 108 -15.23 28.29 3.55
CA ALA A 108 -16.35 28.74 2.70
C ALA A 108 -16.41 28.03 1.32
N PRO A 109 -16.25 26.70 1.24
CA PRO A 109 -16.10 25.99 -0.04
C PRO A 109 -17.29 26.18 -0.98
N GLY A 110 -18.52 26.20 -0.46
CA GLY A 110 -19.71 26.47 -1.27
C GLY A 110 -19.66 27.86 -1.91
N GLN A 111 -19.35 28.89 -1.11
CA GLN A 111 -19.17 30.27 -1.62
C GLN A 111 -18.04 30.35 -2.63
N THR A 112 -16.93 29.68 -2.33
CA THR A 112 -15.77 29.61 -3.22
C THR A 112 -16.12 28.99 -4.56
N ILE A 113 -16.91 27.92 -4.62
CA ILE A 113 -17.33 27.29 -5.88
C ILE A 113 -18.18 28.25 -6.71
N VAL A 114 -19.09 28.99 -6.06
CA VAL A 114 -19.92 30.02 -6.72
C VAL A 114 -19.03 31.12 -7.30
N ALA A 115 -18.12 31.68 -6.49
CA ALA A 115 -17.18 32.71 -6.91
C ALA A 115 -16.25 32.23 -8.05
N LEU A 116 -15.79 30.98 -7.98
CA LEU A 116 -14.97 30.35 -9.02
C LEU A 116 -15.74 30.23 -10.35
N TYR A 117 -17.01 29.83 -10.29
CA TYR A 117 -17.86 29.72 -11.47
C TYR A 117 -18.08 31.09 -12.12
N GLU A 118 -18.37 32.12 -11.31
CA GLU A 118 -18.67 33.46 -11.81
C GLU A 118 -17.42 34.19 -12.32
N ASN A 119 -16.32 34.16 -11.57
CA ASN A 119 -15.18 35.06 -11.76
C ASN A 119 -13.88 34.36 -12.18
N GLY A 120 -13.79 33.04 -12.05
CA GLY A 120 -12.57 32.28 -12.33
C GLY A 120 -11.45 32.55 -11.31
N ILE A 121 -10.21 32.48 -11.78
CA ILE A 121 -9.00 32.65 -10.96
C ILE A 121 -8.09 33.77 -11.50
N GLY A 122 -7.40 34.47 -10.60
CA GLY A 122 -6.41 35.49 -10.92
C GLY A 122 -5.05 34.89 -11.35
N GLN A 123 -4.10 35.76 -11.72
CA GLN A 123 -2.74 35.35 -12.11
C GLN A 123 -1.95 34.67 -10.97
N ASP A 124 -2.33 34.95 -9.72
CA ASP A 124 -1.79 34.34 -8.50
C ASP A 124 -2.51 33.02 -8.14
N TYR A 125 -3.37 32.51 -9.03
CA TYR A 125 -4.23 31.35 -8.84
C TYR A 125 -5.28 31.50 -7.72
N ARG A 126 -5.45 32.70 -7.17
CA ARG A 126 -6.50 32.97 -6.18
C ARG A 126 -7.86 33.04 -6.87
N ILE A 127 -8.86 32.42 -6.27
CA ILE A 127 -10.25 32.47 -6.73
C ILE A 127 -10.80 33.86 -6.48
N ILE A 128 -11.23 34.52 -7.56
CA ILE A 128 -11.65 35.91 -7.52
C ILE A 128 -13.03 36.01 -6.84
N GLY A 129 -13.12 36.83 -5.79
CA GLY A 129 -14.37 37.01 -5.03
C GLY A 129 -14.65 35.90 -3.99
N SER A 130 -13.71 35.00 -3.73
CA SER A 130 -13.86 33.99 -2.70
C SER A 130 -13.62 34.54 -1.29
N GLU A 131 -14.52 34.20 -0.37
CA GLU A 131 -14.47 34.50 1.07
C GLU A 131 -13.72 33.43 1.88
N GLY A 132 -13.38 32.31 1.25
CA GLY A 132 -12.58 31.25 1.88
C GLY A 132 -11.22 31.75 2.39
N THR A 133 -10.66 31.02 3.37
CA THR A 133 -9.43 31.38 4.08
C THR A 133 -8.21 31.35 3.15
N ILE A 134 -8.05 30.27 2.38
CA ILE A 134 -6.96 30.07 1.41
C ILE A 134 -7.50 29.58 0.06
N PRO A 135 -8.23 30.41 -0.70
CA PRO A 135 -8.91 30.02 -1.92
C PRO A 135 -7.95 30.11 -3.11
N VAL A 136 -6.90 29.30 -3.09
CA VAL A 136 -5.85 29.29 -4.13
C VAL A 136 -5.81 27.94 -4.82
N LEU A 137 -6.09 27.93 -6.12
CA LEU A 137 -6.05 26.76 -6.99
C LEU A 137 -4.65 26.57 -7.58
N HIS A 138 -3.67 26.38 -6.69
CA HIS A 138 -2.27 26.20 -7.07
C HIS A 138 -2.09 25.00 -8.03
N PRO A 139 -1.19 25.07 -9.04
CA PRO A 139 -0.95 23.98 -10.00
C PRO A 139 -0.74 22.59 -9.38
N LYS A 140 -0.16 22.51 -8.17
CA LYS A 140 0.03 21.27 -7.41
C LYS A 140 -1.25 20.46 -7.14
N TYR A 141 -2.41 21.11 -7.12
CA TYR A 141 -3.70 20.44 -6.89
C TYR A 141 -4.26 19.80 -8.17
N PHE A 142 -3.67 20.10 -9.33
CA PHE A 142 -4.15 19.66 -10.62
C PHE A 142 -3.24 18.61 -11.24
N LYS A 143 -3.86 17.64 -11.92
CA LYS A 143 -3.14 16.62 -12.69
C LYS A 143 -2.64 17.14 -14.03
N ILE A 144 -3.24 18.23 -14.52
CA ILE A 144 -2.71 19.03 -15.63
C ILE A 144 -2.16 20.33 -15.03
N GLY A 145 -0.92 20.69 -15.34
CA GLY A 145 -0.21 21.83 -14.77
C GLY A 145 -0.76 23.23 -15.12
N ASN A 146 -1.96 23.33 -15.70
CA ASN A 146 -2.59 24.59 -16.09
C ASN A 146 -3.98 24.74 -15.45
N PRO A 147 -4.08 25.27 -14.21
CA PRO A 147 -5.34 25.50 -13.52
C PRO A 147 -6.33 26.38 -14.30
N HIS A 148 -5.84 27.40 -15.02
CA HIS A 148 -6.70 28.31 -15.81
C HIS A 148 -7.50 27.55 -16.87
N ALA A 149 -6.87 26.63 -17.59
CA ALA A 149 -7.55 25.83 -18.61
C ALA A 149 -8.65 24.93 -18.00
N VAL A 150 -8.37 24.34 -16.83
CA VAL A 150 -9.32 23.49 -16.11
C VAL A 150 -10.53 24.29 -15.61
N VAL A 151 -10.27 25.47 -15.01
CA VAL A 151 -11.33 26.36 -14.51
C VAL A 151 -12.19 26.89 -15.65
N GLU A 152 -11.61 27.37 -16.75
CA GLU A 152 -12.38 27.85 -17.90
C GLU A 152 -13.23 26.74 -18.52
N ARG A 153 -12.68 25.52 -18.61
CA ARG A 153 -13.45 24.36 -19.07
C ARG A 153 -14.62 24.08 -18.15
N PHE A 154 -14.40 24.06 -16.84
CA PHE A 154 -15.45 23.85 -15.84
C PHE A 154 -16.57 24.87 -15.98
N ARG A 155 -16.23 26.16 -16.05
CA ARG A 155 -17.19 27.27 -16.20
C ARG A 155 -18.05 27.16 -17.47
N ARG A 156 -17.47 26.68 -18.57
CA ARG A 156 -18.20 26.46 -19.83
C ARG A 156 -19.03 25.17 -19.83
N GLN A 157 -18.61 24.15 -19.08
CA GLN A 157 -19.19 22.82 -19.14
C GLN A 157 -20.51 22.70 -18.37
N VAL A 158 -20.57 23.25 -17.16
CA VAL A 158 -21.72 23.08 -16.26
C VAL A 158 -22.52 24.36 -16.10
N LYS A 159 -23.80 24.20 -15.74
CA LYS A 159 -24.61 25.25 -15.13
C LYS A 159 -24.59 25.07 -13.61
N LEU A 160 -24.21 26.12 -12.89
CA LEU A 160 -24.23 26.13 -11.43
C LEU A 160 -25.65 26.33 -10.91
N VAL A 161 -26.04 25.57 -9.89
CA VAL A 161 -27.28 25.70 -9.13
C VAL A 161 -26.91 25.94 -7.68
N ASP A 162 -26.99 27.20 -7.24
CA ASP A 162 -26.72 27.57 -5.85
C ASP A 162 -27.95 27.32 -4.98
N LEU A 163 -27.83 26.34 -4.09
CA LEU A 163 -28.79 25.97 -3.03
C LEU A 163 -28.07 25.90 -1.68
N ARG A 164 -26.99 26.67 -1.49
CA ARG A 164 -26.25 26.67 -0.22
C ARG A 164 -27.20 26.98 0.95
N GLY A 165 -27.04 26.23 2.04
CA GLY A 165 -27.92 26.28 3.21
C GLY A 165 -29.16 25.38 3.13
N GLU A 166 -29.54 24.86 1.96
CA GLU A 166 -30.61 23.86 1.85
C GLU A 166 -30.09 22.48 2.29
N LYS A 167 -30.80 21.88 3.26
CA LYS A 167 -30.42 20.61 3.91
C LYS A 167 -31.46 19.51 3.71
N ASN A 168 -32.61 19.85 3.13
CA ASN A 168 -33.66 18.88 2.89
C ASN A 168 -33.41 18.15 1.56
N PRO A 169 -33.14 16.83 1.58
CA PRO A 169 -32.88 16.07 0.35
C PRO A 169 -34.05 16.12 -0.63
N ASP A 170 -35.29 16.18 -0.15
CA ASP A 170 -36.47 16.24 -1.03
C ASP A 170 -36.52 17.52 -1.85
N ASN A 171 -36.17 18.65 -1.24
CA ASN A 171 -36.11 19.95 -1.93
C ASN A 171 -35.00 19.96 -2.98
N ILE A 172 -33.82 19.44 -2.62
CA ILE A 172 -32.66 19.33 -3.53
C ILE A 172 -33.03 18.44 -4.73
N VAL A 173 -33.61 17.27 -4.47
CA VAL A 173 -34.04 16.30 -5.50
C VAL A 173 -35.15 16.87 -6.37
N ALA A 174 -36.12 17.60 -5.79
CA ALA A 174 -37.17 18.28 -6.55
C ALA A 174 -36.58 19.30 -7.52
N ARG A 175 -35.55 20.05 -7.10
CA ARG A 175 -34.83 20.98 -7.98
C ARG A 175 -34.08 20.26 -9.10
N ILE A 176 -33.37 19.17 -8.79
CA ILE A 176 -32.70 18.32 -9.79
C ILE A 176 -33.71 17.80 -10.82
N ARG A 177 -34.82 17.20 -10.38
CA ARG A 177 -35.88 16.68 -11.27
C ARG A 177 -36.51 17.77 -12.12
N SER A 178 -36.70 18.98 -11.59
CA SER A 178 -37.19 20.13 -12.36
C SER A 178 -36.24 20.49 -13.50
N LEU A 179 -34.92 20.47 -13.26
CA LEU A 179 -33.90 20.80 -14.25
C LEU A 179 -33.68 19.67 -15.26
N ALA A 180 -33.84 18.41 -14.83
CA ALA A 180 -33.72 17.23 -15.69
C ALA A 180 -34.77 17.18 -16.82
N LYS A 181 -35.88 17.94 -16.70
CA LYS A 181 -36.86 18.12 -17.79
C LYS A 181 -36.27 18.84 -19.01
N VAL A 182 -35.18 19.58 -18.82
CA VAL A 182 -34.45 20.23 -19.91
C VAL A 182 -33.44 19.21 -20.44
N GLN A 183 -33.64 18.77 -21.68
CA GLN A 183 -32.67 17.89 -22.34
C GLN A 183 -31.39 18.69 -22.62
N VAL A 184 -30.26 18.21 -22.10
CA VAL A 184 -28.95 18.80 -22.34
C VAL A 184 -28.05 17.73 -22.94
N GLU A 185 -27.42 18.05 -24.07
CA GLU A 185 -26.43 17.16 -24.69
C GLU A 185 -25.15 17.11 -23.85
N LYS A 186 -24.35 16.06 -24.04
CA LYS A 186 -23.02 15.98 -23.45
C LYS A 186 -22.17 17.17 -23.90
N TYR A 187 -21.17 17.53 -23.09
CA TYR A 187 -20.25 18.59 -23.50
C TYR A 187 -19.49 18.15 -24.77
N PRO A 188 -19.39 19.02 -25.81
CA PRO A 188 -19.00 18.61 -27.16
C PRO A 188 -17.51 18.29 -27.30
N GLU A 189 -16.65 18.97 -26.54
CA GLU A 189 -15.20 18.69 -26.52
C GLU A 189 -14.91 17.47 -25.63
N PRO A 190 -13.89 16.64 -25.93
CA PRO A 190 -13.54 15.47 -25.12
C PRO A 190 -13.24 15.83 -23.64
N PRO A 191 -13.27 14.85 -22.72
CA PRO A 191 -12.86 15.05 -21.33
C PRO A 191 -11.47 15.70 -21.26
N LEU A 192 -11.31 16.69 -20.37
CA LEU A 192 -10.07 17.47 -20.30
C LEU A 192 -8.92 16.68 -19.65
N LEU A 193 -9.24 15.74 -18.75
CA LEU A 193 -8.25 14.85 -18.14
C LEU A 193 -8.15 13.57 -18.99
N PRO A 194 -6.93 13.05 -19.24
CA PRO A 194 -6.78 11.80 -19.99
C PRO A 194 -7.53 10.69 -19.26
N LEU A 195 -8.05 9.71 -20.00
CA LEU A 195 -8.40 8.42 -19.40
C LEU A 195 -7.19 7.96 -18.58
N PRO A 196 -7.37 7.41 -17.36
CA PRO A 196 -6.23 6.91 -16.59
C PRO A 196 -5.43 6.00 -17.51
N GLU A 197 -4.15 6.32 -17.74
CA GLU A 197 -3.27 5.34 -18.36
C GLU A 197 -3.35 4.10 -17.47
N GLU A 198 -3.45 2.93 -18.11
CA GLU A 198 -3.19 1.68 -17.42
C GLU A 198 -1.85 1.86 -16.69
N GLU A 199 -1.87 1.90 -15.35
CA GLU A 199 -0.70 2.25 -14.55
C GLU A 199 0.38 1.22 -14.83
N LYS A 200 1.27 1.54 -15.76
CA LYS A 200 2.45 0.72 -16.02
C LYS A 200 3.43 1.01 -14.89
N TYR A 201 3.41 0.12 -13.92
CA TYR A 201 4.31 0.05 -12.76
C TYR A 201 5.78 -0.24 -13.18
N ASP A 202 6.33 0.55 -14.10
CA ASP A 202 7.74 0.54 -14.46
C ASP A 202 8.48 1.53 -13.55
N TRP A 203 8.83 1.04 -12.36
CA TRP A 203 9.59 1.78 -11.35
C TRP A 203 10.95 2.23 -11.85
N VAL A 204 11.57 1.49 -12.79
CA VAL A 204 12.86 1.87 -13.37
C VAL A 204 12.68 3.07 -14.30
N ALA A 205 11.63 3.08 -15.14
CA ALA A 205 11.30 4.24 -15.95
C ALA A 205 10.87 5.44 -15.09
N ALA A 206 10.11 5.23 -14.01
CA ALA A 206 9.75 6.29 -13.08
C ALA A 206 10.98 6.95 -12.45
N LEU A 207 11.93 6.15 -11.95
CA LEU A 207 13.19 6.66 -11.40
C LEU A 207 14.04 7.39 -12.46
N LYS A 208 14.07 6.90 -13.71
CA LYS A 208 14.79 7.57 -14.81
C LYS A 208 14.19 8.93 -15.15
N ARG A 209 12.87 9.04 -15.30
CA ARG A 209 12.19 10.32 -15.62
C ARG A 209 12.54 11.40 -14.61
N ILE A 210 12.56 11.05 -13.33
CA ILE A 210 12.85 12.00 -12.25
C ILE A 210 14.30 12.51 -12.29
N ASP A 211 15.26 11.65 -12.67
CA ASP A 211 16.67 12.04 -12.84
C ASP A 211 16.86 12.89 -14.09
N GLU A 212 16.16 12.56 -15.18
CA GLU A 212 16.17 13.29 -16.45
C GLU A 212 15.51 14.68 -16.34
N ASP A 213 14.39 14.78 -15.61
CA ASP A 213 13.67 16.04 -15.37
C ASP A 213 14.40 16.98 -14.40
N GLY A 214 15.56 16.58 -13.86
CA GLY A 214 16.35 17.37 -12.90
C GLY A 214 15.65 17.63 -11.56
N LEU A 215 14.44 17.11 -11.37
CA LEU A 215 13.52 17.43 -10.27
C LEU A 215 14.09 17.11 -8.89
N LEU A 216 14.88 16.03 -8.77
CA LEU A 216 15.59 15.67 -7.54
C LEU A 216 16.77 16.60 -7.24
N ARG A 217 17.46 17.09 -8.28
CA ARG A 217 18.58 18.03 -8.13
C ARG A 217 18.08 19.43 -7.76
N GLU A 218 16.98 19.89 -8.36
CA GLU A 218 16.39 21.20 -8.09
C GLU A 218 15.75 21.30 -6.69
N ARG A 219 15.23 20.20 -6.15
CA ARG A 219 14.66 20.14 -4.79
C ARG A 219 15.68 19.86 -3.68
N GLY A 220 16.98 19.75 -4.00
CA GLY A 220 18.01 19.39 -3.01
C GLY A 220 17.82 18.00 -2.39
N ALA A 221 17.12 17.10 -3.08
CA ALA A 221 16.63 15.83 -2.56
C ALA A 221 17.64 14.67 -2.78
N GLU A 222 18.93 14.90 -2.55
CA GLU A 222 19.92 13.81 -2.45
C GLU A 222 19.52 12.69 -1.45
N PRO A 223 18.77 12.93 -0.35
CA PRO A 223 18.33 11.85 0.55
C PRO A 223 17.29 10.91 -0.07
N VAL A 224 16.43 11.37 -0.97
CA VAL A 224 15.40 10.55 -1.62
C VAL A 224 16.04 9.54 -2.57
N ASN A 225 17.16 9.93 -3.22
CA ASN A 225 17.99 9.01 -4.01
C ASN A 225 18.57 7.84 -3.20
N LEU A 226 18.64 7.98 -1.87
CA LEU A 226 19.09 6.93 -0.96
C LEU A 226 17.96 6.05 -0.45
N LEU A 227 16.68 6.40 -0.61
CA LEU A 227 15.58 5.57 -0.10
C LEU A 227 15.10 4.53 -1.13
N PHE A 228 15.30 4.80 -2.42
CA PHE A 228 14.89 3.93 -3.52
C PHE A 228 16.09 3.23 -4.17
N TYR A 229 15.91 1.99 -4.59
CA TYR A 229 17.01 1.18 -5.10
C TYR A 229 17.11 1.26 -6.63
N ARG A 230 18.32 1.48 -7.14
CA ARG A 230 18.63 1.54 -8.58
C ARG A 230 19.06 0.20 -9.15
N ARG A 231 18.37 -0.86 -8.77
CA ARG A 231 18.63 -2.23 -9.23
C ARG A 231 17.32 -2.98 -9.42
N GLU A 232 17.41 -4.12 -10.08
CA GLU A 232 16.33 -5.09 -10.05
C GLU A 232 16.15 -5.64 -8.62
N LEU A 233 14.92 -5.51 -8.13
CA LEU A 233 14.47 -6.05 -6.84
C LEU A 233 13.54 -7.21 -7.13
N ARG A 234 13.73 -8.30 -6.40
CA ARG A 234 12.86 -9.46 -6.50
C ARG A 234 11.56 -9.17 -5.77
N VAL A 235 10.47 -9.61 -6.38
CA VAL A 235 9.15 -9.67 -5.76
C VAL A 235 8.73 -11.13 -5.80
N TYR A 236 8.50 -11.71 -4.63
CA TYR A 236 7.97 -13.06 -4.51
C TYR A 236 6.46 -13.03 -4.33
N ASP A 237 5.84 -14.13 -4.70
CA ASP A 237 4.44 -14.43 -4.46
C ASP A 237 4.42 -15.71 -3.63
N VAL A 238 3.95 -15.61 -2.38
CA VAL A 238 3.74 -16.74 -1.50
C VAL A 238 2.24 -16.83 -1.30
N ALA A 239 1.59 -17.78 -1.99
CA ALA A 239 0.16 -18.02 -1.91
C ALA A 239 -0.72 -16.76 -2.02
N GLY A 240 -0.41 -15.87 -2.97
CA GLY A 240 -1.13 -14.62 -3.22
C GLY A 240 -0.57 -13.41 -2.46
N VAL A 241 0.28 -13.61 -1.45
CA VAL A 241 0.93 -12.51 -0.71
C VAL A 241 2.22 -12.10 -1.42
N LYS A 242 2.28 -10.84 -1.87
CA LYS A 242 3.46 -10.27 -2.52
C LYS A 242 4.45 -9.72 -1.50
N LEU A 243 5.73 -9.97 -1.73
CA LEU A 243 6.82 -9.60 -0.80
C LEU A 243 8.09 -9.21 -1.58
N GLY A 244 8.65 -8.03 -1.32
CA GLY A 244 9.76 -7.47 -2.08
C GLY A 244 9.44 -6.14 -2.76
N GLY A 245 10.21 -5.79 -3.78
CA GLY A 245 9.99 -4.57 -4.58
C GLY A 245 10.50 -3.29 -3.92
N GLN A 246 10.14 -2.13 -4.46
CA GLN A 246 10.59 -0.83 -3.89
C GLN A 246 9.91 -0.56 -2.54
N ARG A 247 10.53 0.28 -1.71
CA ARG A 247 9.91 0.77 -0.48
C ARG A 247 8.55 1.43 -0.81
N GLY A 248 7.48 0.90 -0.22
CA GLY A 248 6.09 1.32 -0.45
C GLY A 248 5.48 0.85 -1.77
N GLU A 249 6.18 0.09 -2.62
CA GLU A 249 5.57 -0.52 -3.80
C GLU A 249 4.51 -1.55 -3.37
N TYR A 250 4.91 -2.46 -2.47
CA TYR A 250 4.02 -3.35 -1.74
C TYR A 250 4.09 -2.97 -0.26
N SER A 251 2.98 -3.19 0.47
CA SER A 251 2.95 -3.00 1.92
C SER A 251 3.87 -4.03 2.58
N THR A 252 4.53 -3.65 3.68
CA THR A 252 5.19 -4.61 4.55
C THR A 252 4.19 -5.67 4.98
N VAL A 253 4.61 -6.94 4.92
CA VAL A 253 3.82 -8.08 5.38
C VAL A 253 4.02 -8.27 6.88
N LEU A 254 2.92 -8.45 7.63
CA LEU A 254 2.96 -8.71 9.07
C LEU A 254 2.77 -10.19 9.37
N ALA A 255 3.68 -10.78 10.14
CA ALA A 255 3.56 -12.17 10.60
C ALA A 255 3.44 -12.26 12.12
N GLY A 256 2.27 -12.67 12.60
CA GLY A 256 2.02 -12.88 14.01
C GLY A 256 2.49 -14.25 14.48
N THR A 257 3.29 -14.25 15.55
CA THR A 257 3.83 -15.47 16.16
C THR A 257 2.78 -16.15 17.05
N ILE A 258 2.54 -17.44 16.82
CA ILE A 258 1.68 -18.31 17.62
C ILE A 258 2.44 -19.58 18.03
N PHE A 259 2.05 -20.17 19.16
CA PHE A 259 2.62 -21.40 19.73
C PHE A 259 4.11 -21.28 20.13
N TYR A 260 4.58 -20.07 20.40
CA TYR A 260 5.91 -19.86 20.98
C TYR A 260 6.00 -20.45 22.39
N ARG A 261 7.23 -20.61 22.88
CA ARG A 261 7.48 -21.18 24.20
C ARG A 261 6.71 -20.43 25.29
N ARG A 262 5.93 -21.18 26.10
CA ARG A 262 5.02 -20.66 27.14
C ARG A 262 3.82 -19.86 26.61
N ASP A 263 3.43 -20.03 25.35
CA ASP A 263 2.14 -19.54 24.88
C ASP A 263 1.01 -20.23 25.68
N PRO A 264 0.10 -19.48 26.33
CA PRO A 264 -1.00 -20.07 27.11
C PRO A 264 -1.93 -21.00 26.33
N LEU A 265 -1.88 -20.97 24.99
CA LEU A 265 -2.64 -21.88 24.13
C LEU A 265 -2.16 -23.34 24.26
N ILE A 266 -0.89 -23.58 24.59
CA ILE A 266 -0.27 -24.90 24.53
C ILE A 266 -0.58 -25.70 25.79
N LYS A 267 -1.11 -26.92 25.60
CA LYS A 267 -1.38 -27.92 26.64
C LYS A 267 -0.27 -28.98 26.70
N ASP A 268 0.26 -29.39 25.55
CA ASP A 268 1.42 -30.29 25.42
C ASP A 268 2.37 -29.78 24.31
N PRO A 269 3.55 -29.22 24.68
CA PRO A 269 4.49 -28.66 23.71
C PRO A 269 5.25 -29.72 22.89
N ALA A 270 5.29 -30.97 23.35
CA ALA A 270 6.01 -32.04 22.65
C ALA A 270 5.16 -32.67 21.54
N ARG A 271 3.84 -32.77 21.78
CA ARG A 271 2.88 -33.38 20.84
C ARG A 271 2.07 -32.37 20.03
N GLY A 272 2.18 -31.08 20.35
CA GLY A 272 1.38 -30.06 19.71
C GLY A 272 -0.09 -30.15 20.08
N ILE A 273 -0.40 -30.34 21.37
CA ILE A 273 -1.78 -30.28 21.87
C ILE A 273 -2.02 -28.87 22.41
N PHE A 274 -3.08 -28.21 21.95
CA PHE A 274 -3.36 -26.82 22.27
C PHE A 274 -4.87 -26.56 22.38
N ASP A 275 -5.23 -25.29 22.57
CA ASP A 275 -6.61 -24.82 22.48
C ASP A 275 -6.91 -24.34 21.06
N GLU A 276 -7.53 -25.21 20.25
CA GLU A 276 -7.86 -24.93 18.85
C GLU A 276 -8.78 -23.73 18.71
N GLY A 277 -9.86 -23.65 19.51
CA GLY A 277 -10.81 -22.53 19.42
C GLY A 277 -10.18 -21.18 19.75
N ALA A 278 -9.36 -21.10 20.79
CA ALA A 278 -8.65 -19.87 21.13
C ALA A 278 -7.55 -19.52 20.11
N ALA A 279 -6.90 -20.52 19.49
CA ALA A 279 -5.93 -20.29 18.44
C ALA A 279 -6.60 -19.78 17.14
N GLU A 280 -7.73 -20.39 16.75
CA GLU A 280 -8.55 -19.98 15.60
C GLU A 280 -8.99 -18.52 15.75
N GLU A 281 -9.53 -18.13 16.91
CA GLU A 281 -9.96 -16.75 17.18
C GLU A 281 -8.83 -15.74 16.92
N LEU A 282 -7.61 -16.05 17.36
CA LEU A 282 -6.45 -15.17 17.17
C LEU A 282 -6.00 -15.09 15.71
N ILE A 283 -6.03 -16.21 14.99
CA ILE A 283 -5.63 -16.29 13.58
C ILE A 283 -6.65 -15.55 12.72
N VAL A 284 -7.94 -15.83 12.90
CA VAL A 284 -9.04 -15.15 12.20
C VAL A 284 -9.00 -13.66 12.51
N LYS A 285 -8.75 -13.26 13.77
CA LYS A 285 -8.67 -11.83 14.08
C LYS A 285 -7.54 -11.12 13.35
N GLN A 286 -6.39 -11.77 13.16
CA GLN A 286 -5.31 -11.22 12.34
C GLN A 286 -5.73 -11.07 10.88
N ALA A 287 -6.42 -12.07 10.31
CA ALA A 287 -6.90 -12.04 8.94
C ALA A 287 -7.92 -10.90 8.70
N GLU A 288 -8.89 -10.73 9.61
CA GLU A 288 -9.82 -9.59 9.59
C GLU A 288 -9.08 -8.25 9.57
N LEU A 289 -8.10 -8.09 10.46
CA LEU A 289 -7.31 -6.85 10.56
C LEU A 289 -6.45 -6.61 9.30
N SER A 290 -5.95 -7.68 8.67
CA SER A 290 -5.24 -7.62 7.38
C SER A 290 -6.13 -7.00 6.31
N ASP A 291 -7.36 -7.47 6.20
CA ASP A 291 -8.33 -6.99 5.20
C ASP A 291 -8.82 -5.57 5.49
N GLU A 292 -9.16 -5.29 6.76
CA GLU A 292 -9.60 -3.97 7.23
C GLU A 292 -8.51 -2.90 7.01
N CYS A 293 -7.27 -3.21 7.38
CA CYS A 293 -6.17 -2.27 7.31
C CYS A 293 -5.50 -2.22 5.93
N GLY A 294 -5.74 -3.23 5.08
CA GLY A 294 -5.06 -3.40 3.80
C GLY A 294 -3.57 -3.72 3.94
N VAL A 295 -3.15 -4.26 5.10
CA VAL A 295 -1.78 -4.70 5.38
C VAL A 295 -1.75 -6.22 5.26
N PRO A 296 -1.08 -6.82 4.27
CA PRO A 296 -1.05 -8.27 4.10
C PRO A 296 -0.47 -8.97 5.33
N SER A 297 -0.96 -10.18 5.60
CA SER A 297 -0.51 -10.96 6.76
C SER A 297 -0.12 -12.39 6.44
N MET A 298 0.72 -12.96 7.32
CA MET A 298 1.13 -14.36 7.35
C MET A 298 1.02 -14.87 8.78
N VAL A 299 1.05 -16.18 8.99
CA VAL A 299 1.08 -16.76 10.34
C VAL A 299 2.46 -17.34 10.62
N HIS A 300 3.08 -16.91 11.71
CA HIS A 300 4.38 -17.40 12.15
C HIS A 300 4.22 -18.45 13.25
N VAL A 301 4.51 -19.69 12.93
CA VAL A 301 4.24 -20.87 13.76
C VAL A 301 5.55 -21.35 14.38
N VAL A 302 5.60 -21.40 15.71
CA VAL A 302 6.77 -21.86 16.45
C VAL A 302 6.49 -23.21 17.10
N GLY A 303 7.47 -24.12 17.11
CA GLY A 303 7.34 -25.41 17.79
C GLY A 303 8.66 -25.97 18.30
N GLU A 304 8.61 -26.80 19.34
CA GLU A 304 9.81 -27.39 19.97
C GLU A 304 10.21 -28.74 19.34
N THR A 305 9.25 -29.47 18.75
CA THR A 305 9.43 -30.78 18.11
C THR A 305 8.83 -30.79 16.70
N GLY A 306 9.24 -31.76 15.87
CA GLY A 306 8.69 -31.93 14.52
C GLY A 306 7.20 -32.28 14.52
N GLU A 307 6.77 -33.17 15.42
CA GLU A 307 5.36 -33.53 15.63
C GLU A 307 4.53 -32.28 15.99
N ALA A 308 4.95 -31.51 16.99
CA ALA A 308 4.20 -30.34 17.44
C ALA A 308 4.11 -29.27 16.35
N LEU A 309 5.25 -28.92 15.72
CA LEU A 309 5.29 -27.90 14.69
C LEU A 309 4.49 -28.31 13.44
N SER A 310 4.50 -29.59 13.07
CA SER A 310 3.67 -30.13 11.99
C SER A 310 2.17 -30.01 12.31
N ASN A 311 1.76 -30.40 13.52
CA ASN A 311 0.36 -30.31 13.94
C ASN A 311 -0.12 -28.86 13.95
N TYR A 312 0.69 -27.93 14.46
CA TYR A 312 0.37 -26.51 14.45
C TYR A 312 0.27 -25.95 13.02
N MET A 313 1.20 -26.31 12.13
CA MET A 313 1.19 -25.86 10.73
C MET A 313 -0.07 -26.34 10.00
N ILE A 314 -0.44 -27.62 10.14
CA ILE A 314 -1.65 -28.18 9.51
C ILE A 314 -2.90 -27.46 10.03
N PHE A 315 -3.02 -27.28 11.34
CA PHE A 315 -4.14 -26.54 11.92
C PHE A 315 -4.24 -25.11 11.37
N VAL A 316 -3.14 -24.37 11.32
CA VAL A 316 -3.14 -23.01 10.74
C VAL A 316 -3.54 -23.04 9.27
N ALA A 317 -3.15 -24.10 8.54
CA ALA A 317 -3.50 -24.27 7.14
C ALA A 317 -4.99 -24.49 6.89
N ASP A 318 -5.67 -25.14 7.84
CA ASP A 318 -7.12 -25.37 7.82
C ASP A 318 -7.92 -24.12 8.19
N VAL A 319 -7.35 -23.20 8.99
CA VAL A 319 -8.04 -22.00 9.48
C VAL A 319 -7.96 -20.82 8.50
N VAL A 320 -6.82 -20.62 7.83
CA VAL A 320 -6.62 -19.49 6.88
C VAL A 320 -5.81 -19.92 5.66
N ASP A 321 -6.04 -19.26 4.53
CA ASP A 321 -5.26 -19.45 3.29
C ASP A 321 -3.91 -18.72 3.30
N ALA A 322 -3.66 -17.87 4.30
CA ALA A 322 -2.43 -17.09 4.40
C ALA A 322 -1.17 -17.97 4.45
N PRO A 323 -0.01 -17.47 3.97
CA PRO A 323 1.26 -18.17 4.08
C PRO A 323 1.65 -18.46 5.53
N ILE A 324 2.38 -19.56 5.71
CA ILE A 324 2.79 -20.07 7.01
C ILE A 324 4.32 -20.04 7.10
N ILE A 325 4.85 -19.43 8.14
CA ILE A 325 6.28 -19.47 8.46
C ILE A 325 6.47 -20.51 9.55
N ILE A 326 7.25 -21.57 9.28
CA ILE A 326 7.57 -22.59 10.29
C ILE A 326 8.90 -22.26 10.96
N ASP A 327 8.93 -22.23 12.30
CA ASP A 327 10.11 -21.88 13.09
C ASP A 327 10.32 -22.84 14.27
N SER A 328 11.58 -23.19 14.50
CA SER A 328 12.02 -23.92 15.68
C SER A 328 13.50 -23.64 15.94
N THR A 329 13.92 -23.71 17.19
CA THR A 329 15.35 -23.80 17.51
C THR A 329 15.98 -25.14 17.11
N SER A 330 15.18 -26.20 16.92
CA SER A 330 15.66 -27.52 16.49
C SER A 330 15.69 -27.62 14.96
N LEU A 331 16.86 -27.98 14.40
CA LEU A 331 17.01 -28.26 12.97
C LEU A 331 16.12 -29.43 12.54
N GLU A 332 16.06 -30.47 13.35
CA GLU A 332 15.28 -31.67 13.11
C GLU A 332 13.79 -31.35 13.01
N ALA A 333 13.25 -30.54 13.94
CA ALA A 333 11.86 -30.13 13.92
C ALA A 333 11.48 -29.34 12.65
N ARG A 334 12.36 -28.42 12.21
CA ARG A 334 12.14 -27.64 10.98
C ARG A 334 12.15 -28.53 9.74
N VAL A 335 13.12 -29.43 9.63
CA VAL A 335 13.27 -30.34 8.48
C VAL A 335 12.14 -31.36 8.43
N GLU A 336 11.75 -31.93 9.57
CA GLU A 336 10.62 -32.85 9.66
C GLU A 336 9.32 -32.15 9.24
N THR A 337 9.06 -30.95 9.76
CA THR A 337 7.85 -30.20 9.39
C THR A 337 7.84 -29.81 7.92
N MET A 338 8.98 -29.42 7.35
CA MET A 338 9.08 -29.13 5.92
C MET A 338 8.79 -30.37 5.06
N ARG A 339 9.21 -31.57 5.52
CA ARG A 339 8.84 -32.83 4.87
C ARG A 339 7.35 -33.08 4.96
N THR A 340 6.75 -32.91 6.13
CA THR A 340 5.29 -33.03 6.31
C THR A 340 4.55 -32.06 5.40
N ALA A 341 4.99 -30.80 5.29
CA ALA A 341 4.40 -29.80 4.40
C ALA A 341 4.37 -30.27 2.94
N LYS A 342 5.45 -30.92 2.48
CA LYS A 342 5.51 -31.52 1.14
C LYS A 342 4.55 -32.71 1.00
N ASP A 343 4.54 -33.60 1.98
CA ASP A 343 3.72 -34.81 1.96
C ASP A 343 2.21 -34.48 1.90
N VAL A 344 1.80 -33.37 2.52
CA VAL A 344 0.40 -32.89 2.53
C VAL A 344 0.11 -31.79 1.49
N GLY A 345 1.08 -31.43 0.65
CA GLY A 345 0.90 -30.46 -0.45
C GLY A 345 0.84 -28.98 -0.06
N LEU A 346 1.31 -28.62 1.13
CA LEU A 346 1.36 -27.24 1.65
C LEU A 346 2.68 -26.52 1.38
N ASP A 347 3.68 -27.17 0.80
CA ASP A 347 5.05 -26.63 0.68
C ASP A 347 5.14 -25.31 -0.10
N HIS A 348 4.28 -25.09 -1.10
CA HIS A 348 4.18 -23.82 -1.82
C HIS A 348 3.69 -22.63 -0.96
N ARG A 349 3.03 -22.93 0.17
CA ARG A 349 2.50 -21.96 1.17
C ARG A 349 3.44 -21.74 2.35
N VAL A 350 4.47 -22.59 2.49
CA VAL A 350 5.32 -22.63 3.68
C VAL A 350 6.65 -21.92 3.43
N ILE A 351 7.03 -21.09 4.39
CA ILE A 351 8.35 -20.44 4.45
C ILE A 351 9.16 -21.10 5.55
N TYR A 352 10.33 -21.66 5.20
CA TYR A 352 11.25 -22.27 6.15
C TYR A 352 12.02 -21.19 6.94
N ASN A 353 11.80 -21.07 8.25
CA ASN A 353 12.50 -20.14 9.14
C ASN A 353 13.36 -20.88 10.16
N SER A 354 14.69 -20.81 10.14
CA SER A 354 15.55 -20.21 9.11
C SER A 354 16.71 -21.14 8.78
N VAL A 355 17.40 -20.86 7.67
CA VAL A 355 18.75 -21.35 7.44
C VAL A 355 19.73 -20.49 8.24
N LEU A 356 20.48 -21.10 9.15
CA LEU A 356 21.31 -20.41 10.14
C LEU A 356 22.79 -20.39 9.77
N SER A 357 23.25 -21.39 9.03
CA SER A 357 24.67 -21.64 8.78
C SER A 357 24.91 -22.34 7.44
N SER A 358 26.18 -22.40 7.05
CA SER A 358 26.67 -23.22 5.93
C SER A 358 27.32 -24.52 6.41
N GLU A 359 27.01 -24.97 7.63
CA GLU A 359 27.59 -26.20 8.16
C GLU A 359 27.05 -27.44 7.44
N LYS A 360 27.92 -28.45 7.28
CA LYS A 360 27.60 -29.68 6.55
C LYS A 360 26.32 -30.35 7.07
N ARG A 361 26.11 -30.38 8.39
CA ARG A 361 24.94 -30.97 9.03
C ARG A 361 23.64 -30.30 8.58
N GLU A 362 23.59 -28.97 8.61
CA GLU A 362 22.40 -28.22 8.19
C GLU A 362 22.16 -28.38 6.68
N LEU A 363 23.21 -28.27 5.86
CA LEU A 363 23.09 -28.41 4.40
C LEU A 363 22.63 -29.82 3.99
N GLU A 364 23.12 -30.89 4.63
CA GLU A 364 22.65 -32.26 4.36
C GLU A 364 21.19 -32.45 4.77
N ALA A 365 20.78 -31.89 5.91
CA ALA A 365 19.40 -31.95 6.35
C ALA A 365 18.46 -31.20 5.39
N LEU A 366 18.83 -30.00 4.94
CA LEU A 366 18.07 -29.23 3.96
C LEU A 366 17.99 -29.94 2.60
N ARG A 367 19.06 -30.59 2.14
CA ARG A 367 19.05 -31.40 0.90
C ARG A 367 18.04 -32.55 0.97
N SER A 368 17.79 -33.10 2.16
CA SER A 368 16.81 -34.19 2.34
C SER A 368 15.35 -33.76 2.11
N VAL A 369 15.09 -32.45 2.08
CA VAL A 369 13.77 -31.86 1.84
C VAL A 369 13.80 -30.82 0.71
N ALA A 370 14.85 -30.84 -0.11
CA ALA A 370 14.95 -29.99 -1.29
C ALA A 370 14.00 -30.46 -2.42
N PRO A 371 13.55 -29.57 -3.30
CA PRO A 371 13.74 -28.11 -3.26
C PRO A 371 12.85 -27.45 -2.20
N ILE A 372 13.39 -26.44 -1.51
CA ILE A 372 12.64 -25.57 -0.60
C ILE A 372 12.32 -24.29 -1.37
N GLU A 373 11.05 -24.03 -1.64
CA GLU A 373 10.66 -22.89 -2.47
C GLU A 373 11.00 -21.56 -1.78
N HIS A 374 10.59 -21.38 -0.53
CA HIS A 374 10.78 -20.15 0.23
C HIS A 374 11.52 -20.40 1.55
N ALA A 375 12.59 -19.65 1.82
CA ALA A 375 13.30 -19.75 3.10
C ALA A 375 13.85 -18.40 3.57
N ILE A 376 13.85 -18.19 4.89
CA ILE A 376 14.53 -17.07 5.53
C ILE A 376 15.97 -17.47 5.84
N ILE A 377 16.91 -16.61 5.47
CA ILE A 377 18.33 -16.72 5.77
C ILE A 377 18.63 -15.79 6.93
N LEU A 378 18.88 -16.35 8.12
CA LEU A 378 19.20 -15.55 9.30
C LEU A 378 20.70 -15.33 9.41
N SER A 379 21.13 -14.15 9.01
CA SER A 379 22.54 -13.73 9.03
C SER A 379 22.84 -12.85 10.24
N TYR A 380 22.42 -13.26 11.44
CA TYR A 380 22.70 -12.52 12.67
C TYR A 380 24.21 -12.33 12.89
N GLY A 381 24.58 -11.09 13.20
CA GLY A 381 25.91 -10.60 13.55
C GLY A 381 25.80 -9.28 14.30
N PHE A 382 26.90 -8.82 14.91
CA PHE A 382 26.91 -7.58 15.68
C PHE A 382 27.13 -6.37 14.80
N THR A 383 27.82 -6.53 13.67
CA THR A 383 28.09 -5.45 12.70
C THR A 383 27.44 -5.72 11.35
N LEU A 384 27.23 -4.66 10.56
CA LEU A 384 26.80 -4.79 9.16
C LEU A 384 27.71 -5.73 8.34
N GLU A 385 29.04 -5.61 8.47
CA GLU A 385 29.99 -6.43 7.69
C GLU A 385 29.84 -7.92 8.00
N GLU A 386 29.71 -8.29 9.28
CA GLU A 386 29.49 -9.67 9.70
C GLU A 386 28.18 -10.22 9.13
N ARG A 387 27.10 -9.43 9.19
CA ARG A 387 25.79 -9.81 8.65
C ARG A 387 25.86 -10.05 7.14
N LEU A 388 26.47 -9.14 6.38
CA LEU A 388 26.63 -9.26 4.92
C LEU A 388 27.47 -10.50 4.54
N LYS A 389 28.64 -10.67 5.17
CA LYS A 389 29.51 -11.81 4.93
C LYS A 389 28.81 -13.14 5.21
N LYS A 390 28.08 -13.22 6.32
CA LYS A 390 27.32 -14.43 6.69
C LYS A 390 26.20 -14.70 5.69
N ALA A 391 25.45 -13.68 5.27
CA ALA A 391 24.42 -13.82 4.25
C ALA A 391 24.98 -14.37 2.93
N GLU A 392 26.09 -13.83 2.44
CA GLU A 392 26.76 -14.27 1.20
C GLU A 392 27.21 -15.74 1.26
N VAL A 393 27.81 -16.14 2.37
CA VAL A 393 28.26 -17.53 2.59
C VAL A 393 27.08 -18.49 2.59
N ILE A 394 25.99 -18.16 3.30
CA ILE A 394 24.81 -19.03 3.36
C ILE A 394 24.12 -19.08 1.98
N LEU A 395 23.88 -17.93 1.35
CA LEU A 395 23.26 -17.84 0.02
C LEU A 395 24.00 -18.70 -1.02
N SER A 396 25.33 -18.65 -1.02
CA SER A 396 26.16 -19.45 -1.93
C SER A 396 26.04 -20.94 -1.64
N SER A 397 25.90 -21.32 -0.36
CA SER A 397 25.85 -22.71 0.08
C SER A 397 24.50 -23.40 -0.15
N VAL A 398 23.41 -22.61 -0.23
CA VAL A 398 22.05 -23.13 -0.45
C VAL A 398 21.57 -23.06 -1.91
N GLN A 399 22.46 -22.69 -2.84
CA GLN A 399 22.14 -22.72 -4.27
C GLN A 399 21.70 -24.13 -4.71
N GLY A 400 20.56 -24.21 -5.40
CA GLY A 400 19.95 -25.49 -5.81
C GLY A 400 19.24 -26.25 -4.68
N ILE A 401 19.21 -25.71 -3.46
CA ILE A 401 18.45 -26.24 -2.32
C ILE A 401 17.27 -25.31 -2.03
N VAL A 402 17.53 -24.01 -1.94
CA VAL A 402 16.54 -22.95 -1.71
C VAL A 402 16.35 -22.16 -3.00
N GLU A 403 15.11 -21.98 -3.44
CA GLU A 403 14.80 -21.26 -4.69
C GLU A 403 14.66 -19.76 -4.47
N LYS A 404 13.87 -19.36 -3.46
CA LYS A 404 13.55 -17.96 -3.13
C LYS A 404 13.95 -17.65 -1.68
N ALA A 405 15.18 -17.19 -1.51
CA ALA A 405 15.70 -16.73 -0.22
C ALA A 405 15.18 -15.34 0.17
N MET A 406 14.96 -15.11 1.46
CA MET A 406 14.73 -13.80 2.08
C MET A 406 15.80 -13.55 3.13
N LEU A 407 16.26 -12.30 3.30
CA LEU A 407 17.39 -12.00 4.17
C LEU A 407 16.92 -11.39 5.50
N ASP A 408 17.24 -12.04 6.61
CA ASP A 408 17.02 -11.50 7.96
C ASP A 408 18.39 -11.18 8.60
N PRO A 409 18.73 -9.90 8.83
CA PRO A 409 19.97 -9.51 9.50
C PRO A 409 20.00 -9.88 10.99
N GLY A 410 18.85 -10.25 11.55
CA GLY A 410 18.59 -10.44 12.96
C GLY A 410 18.68 -9.12 13.74
N VAL A 411 17.76 -8.93 14.68
CA VAL A 411 17.66 -7.69 15.45
C VAL A 411 18.11 -7.89 16.90
N PRO A 412 19.21 -7.25 17.33
CA PRO A 412 19.60 -7.18 18.74
C PRO A 412 18.62 -6.35 19.57
N VAL A 413 18.74 -6.44 20.89
CA VAL A 413 17.97 -5.58 21.80
C VAL A 413 18.36 -4.10 21.64
N LEU A 414 17.47 -3.21 22.06
CA LEU A 414 17.69 -1.78 22.05
C LEU A 414 18.92 -1.43 22.91
N GLY A 415 19.85 -0.69 22.33
CA GLY A 415 21.17 -0.40 22.92
C GLY A 415 22.32 -1.23 22.34
N GLU A 416 22.02 -2.33 21.65
CA GLU A 416 23.02 -3.25 21.05
C GLU A 416 22.96 -3.26 19.50
N GLY A 417 22.48 -2.18 18.89
CA GLY A 417 22.37 -2.08 17.43
C GLY A 417 21.01 -2.49 16.85
N GLY A 418 19.94 -2.47 17.65
CA GLY A 418 18.59 -2.81 17.17
C GLY A 418 18.15 -2.01 15.92
N LEU A 419 18.39 -0.69 15.87
CA LEU A 419 18.06 0.13 14.69
C LEU A 419 19.04 -0.12 13.52
N GLU A 420 20.28 -0.47 13.83
CA GLU A 420 21.28 -0.84 12.81
C GLU A 420 20.88 -2.11 12.05
N ALA A 421 20.12 -3.01 12.67
CA ALA A 421 19.54 -4.17 11.98
C ALA A 421 18.59 -3.75 10.84
N LEU A 422 17.79 -2.70 11.01
CA LEU A 422 16.93 -2.16 9.95
C LEU A 422 17.76 -1.54 8.82
N HIS A 423 18.84 -0.82 9.13
CA HIS A 423 19.81 -0.36 8.13
C HIS A 423 20.49 -1.53 7.40
N SER A 424 20.73 -2.63 8.09
CA SER A 424 21.33 -3.84 7.51
C SER A 424 20.36 -4.49 6.53
N ALA A 425 19.07 -4.61 6.86
CA ALA A 425 18.04 -5.06 5.94
C ALA A 425 17.99 -4.16 4.69
N TRP A 426 17.88 -2.84 4.89
CA TRP A 426 17.90 -1.88 3.78
C TRP A 426 19.14 -2.04 2.88
N THR A 427 20.32 -2.24 3.48
CA THR A 427 21.58 -2.43 2.76
C THR A 427 21.62 -3.76 2.00
N MET A 428 21.15 -4.85 2.60
CA MET A 428 21.04 -6.17 1.95
C MET A 428 20.15 -6.10 0.72
N LYS A 429 19.01 -5.42 0.81
CA LYS A 429 18.12 -5.19 -0.33
C LYS A 429 18.81 -4.38 -1.42
N LYS A 430 19.55 -3.32 -1.07
CA LYS A 430 20.38 -2.56 -2.02
C LYS A 430 21.47 -3.40 -2.69
N LEU A 431 22.17 -4.24 -1.94
CA LEU A 431 23.35 -4.97 -2.44
C LEU A 431 23.01 -6.27 -3.16
N TYR A 432 21.88 -6.89 -2.84
CA TYR A 432 21.54 -8.21 -3.37
C TYR A 432 20.16 -8.29 -4.04
N GLY A 433 19.26 -7.34 -3.78
CA GLY A 433 17.93 -7.28 -4.39
C GLY A 433 16.94 -8.33 -3.89
N TYR A 434 17.29 -9.10 -2.85
CA TYR A 434 16.37 -10.01 -2.18
C TYR A 434 15.40 -9.24 -1.27
N PRO A 435 14.19 -9.75 -1.05
CA PRO A 435 13.35 -9.27 0.02
C PRO A 435 14.00 -9.52 1.38
N THR A 436 13.61 -8.69 2.34
CA THR A 436 14.21 -8.64 3.68
C THR A 436 13.17 -8.82 4.75
N THR A 437 13.59 -9.50 5.81
CA THR A 437 12.74 -9.86 6.95
C THR A 437 13.34 -9.31 8.23
N ILE A 438 12.51 -9.01 9.24
CA ILE A 438 13.00 -8.68 10.57
C ILE A 438 12.03 -9.14 11.67
N GLY A 439 12.57 -9.71 12.75
CA GLY A 439 11.83 -9.99 13.97
C GLY A 439 11.77 -8.82 14.94
N ILE A 440 11.14 -7.69 14.56
CA ILE A 440 11.30 -6.39 15.26
C ILE A 440 10.98 -6.41 16.76
N HIS A 441 10.11 -7.32 17.20
CA HIS A 441 9.72 -7.45 18.61
C HIS A 441 10.89 -7.73 19.56
N ASN A 442 11.96 -8.36 19.05
CA ASN A 442 13.17 -8.63 19.83
C ASN A 442 13.90 -7.35 20.26
N MET A 443 13.75 -6.25 19.50
CA MET A 443 14.36 -4.96 19.83
C MET A 443 13.98 -4.49 21.24
N VAL A 444 12.77 -4.79 21.71
CA VAL A 444 12.28 -4.34 23.02
C VAL A 444 12.18 -5.45 24.05
N ALA A 445 12.72 -6.63 23.75
CA ALA A 445 12.75 -7.76 24.69
C ALA A 445 13.51 -7.40 25.97
N GLY A 446 14.63 -6.68 25.85
CA GLY A 446 15.47 -6.26 26.98
C GLY A 446 14.98 -5.03 27.76
N VAL A 447 13.91 -4.35 27.32
CA VAL A 447 13.44 -3.12 27.98
C VAL A 447 12.66 -3.45 29.27
N PRO A 448 13.06 -2.88 30.44
CA PRO A 448 12.37 -3.07 31.71
C PRO A 448 10.88 -2.68 31.68
N ARG A 449 10.07 -3.35 32.50
CA ARG A 449 8.61 -3.15 32.53
C ARG A 449 8.24 -1.73 32.95
N GLU A 450 9.00 -1.14 33.87
CA GLU A 450 8.79 0.22 34.38
C GLU A 450 8.98 1.27 33.27
N LEU A 451 9.92 1.03 32.34
CA LEU A 451 10.12 1.91 31.18
C LEU A 451 9.03 1.72 30.13
N LYS A 452 8.57 0.48 29.91
CA LYS A 452 7.43 0.18 29.01
C LYS A 452 6.11 0.83 29.45
N GLN A 453 5.99 1.22 30.73
CA GLN A 453 4.84 1.97 31.25
C GLN A 453 4.97 3.49 31.04
N LYS A 454 6.20 4.00 30.86
CA LYS A 454 6.48 5.43 30.69
C LYS A 454 6.67 5.85 29.24
N MET A 455 7.01 4.91 28.36
CA MET A 455 7.30 5.15 26.95
C MET A 455 6.52 4.16 26.09
N ASP A 456 5.92 4.63 25.00
CA ASP A 456 5.23 3.74 24.06
C ASP A 456 6.21 3.17 23.04
N PHE A 457 6.67 1.96 23.32
CA PHE A 457 7.53 1.20 22.42
C PHE A 457 6.77 0.57 21.24
N SER A 458 5.46 0.81 21.08
CA SER A 458 4.73 0.32 19.92
C SER A 458 5.24 0.89 18.60
N PHE A 459 5.78 2.11 18.61
CA PHE A 459 6.33 2.78 17.43
C PHE A 459 7.35 1.93 16.66
N ILE A 460 8.09 1.04 17.34
CA ILE A 460 9.07 0.16 16.68
C ILE A 460 8.43 -0.67 15.56
N TYR A 461 7.16 -1.05 15.68
CA TYR A 461 6.49 -1.91 14.71
C TYR A 461 6.26 -1.20 13.36
N ALA A 462 6.25 0.13 13.34
CA ALA A 462 6.17 0.93 12.11
C ALA A 462 7.54 1.14 11.43
N LEU A 463 8.66 0.95 12.15
CA LEU A 463 9.99 1.19 11.60
C LEU A 463 10.31 0.33 10.36
N PRO A 464 9.99 -0.98 10.32
CA PRO A 464 10.21 -1.80 9.12
C PRO A 464 9.64 -1.19 7.84
N SER A 465 8.40 -0.68 7.88
CA SER A 465 7.76 0.04 6.76
C SER A 465 8.55 1.26 6.33
N LEU A 466 9.02 2.07 7.29
CA LEU A 466 9.81 3.27 7.00
C LEU A 466 11.16 2.95 6.37
N TYR A 467 11.74 1.79 6.68
CA TYR A 467 13.02 1.33 6.11
C TYR A 467 12.85 0.46 4.85
N GLY A 468 11.62 0.17 4.42
CA GLY A 468 11.34 -0.64 3.23
C GLY A 468 11.66 -2.13 3.41
N VAL A 469 11.54 -2.63 4.64
CA VAL A 469 11.60 -4.07 4.97
C VAL A 469 10.31 -4.74 4.52
N ASP A 470 10.41 -5.96 4.00
CA ASP A 470 9.31 -6.60 3.28
C ASP A 470 8.45 -7.51 4.18
N LEU A 471 9.05 -8.10 5.22
CA LEU A 471 8.38 -8.97 6.18
C LEU A 471 8.77 -8.64 7.61
N ASN A 472 7.78 -8.48 8.47
CA ASN A 472 7.97 -8.19 9.88
C ASN A 472 7.36 -9.27 10.77
N LEU A 473 8.22 -10.06 11.44
CA LEU A 473 7.80 -11.00 12.48
C LEU A 473 7.55 -10.20 13.76
N TYR A 474 6.30 -9.77 13.96
CA TYR A 474 5.98 -8.76 14.96
C TYR A 474 5.82 -9.32 16.38
N GLY A 475 6.02 -10.63 16.58
CA GLY A 475 5.88 -11.28 17.87
C GLY A 475 4.45 -11.78 18.11
N PRO A 476 4.00 -11.92 19.38
CA PRO A 476 2.76 -12.63 19.70
C PRO A 476 1.53 -12.13 18.93
N ILE A 477 0.85 -13.04 18.23
CA ILE A 477 -0.28 -12.75 17.32
C ILE A 477 -1.40 -11.94 17.99
N ARG A 478 -1.65 -12.16 19.29
CA ARG A 478 -2.60 -11.38 20.11
C ARG A 478 -2.35 -9.86 20.15
N SER A 479 -1.18 -9.41 19.70
CA SER A 479 -0.84 -7.99 19.59
C SER A 479 -1.35 -7.36 18.29
N ALA A 480 -1.93 -8.15 17.37
CA ALA A 480 -2.44 -7.69 16.07
C ALA A 480 -3.33 -6.44 16.16
N PRO A 481 -4.33 -6.35 17.08
CA PRO A 481 -5.21 -5.18 17.14
C PRO A 481 -4.48 -3.87 17.44
N LYS A 482 -3.32 -3.93 18.11
CA LYS A 482 -2.47 -2.75 18.35
C LYS A 482 -1.53 -2.45 17.16
N ILE A 483 -1.08 -3.48 16.47
CA ILE A 483 0.02 -3.38 15.49
C ILE A 483 -0.50 -3.06 14.09
N PHE A 484 -1.56 -3.70 13.62
CA PHE A 484 -2.07 -3.52 12.26
C PHE A 484 -2.42 -2.07 11.93
N PRO A 485 -3.22 -1.35 12.76
CA PRO A 485 -3.53 0.06 12.50
C PRO A 485 -2.29 0.96 12.48
N LEU A 486 -1.31 0.68 13.35
CA LEU A 486 -0.07 1.46 13.43
C LEU A 486 0.78 1.30 12.17
N VAL A 487 0.93 0.07 11.69
CA VAL A 487 1.68 -0.24 10.47
C VAL A 487 0.94 0.30 9.24
N ALA A 488 -0.38 0.16 9.19
CA ALA A 488 -1.21 0.71 8.12
C ALA A 488 -1.02 2.23 7.95
N ALA A 489 -0.98 2.96 9.07
CA ALA A 489 -0.70 4.39 9.06
C ALA A 489 0.71 4.71 8.53
N ALA A 490 1.72 3.92 8.91
CA ALA A 490 3.08 4.07 8.43
C ALA A 490 3.18 3.82 6.91
N GLU A 491 2.59 2.74 6.42
CA GLU A 491 2.54 2.40 4.99
C GLU A 491 1.80 3.45 4.16
N ALA A 492 0.67 3.96 4.66
CA ALA A 492 -0.06 5.05 4.00
C ALA A 492 0.80 6.32 3.88
N ALA A 493 1.58 6.65 4.91
CA ALA A 493 2.52 7.78 4.89
C ALA A 493 3.67 7.56 3.89
N VAL A 494 4.23 6.33 3.83
CA VAL A 494 5.25 5.97 2.83
C VAL A 494 4.68 6.07 1.40
N ALA A 495 3.45 5.63 1.18
CA ALA A 495 2.79 5.76 -0.12
C ALA A 495 2.46 7.21 -0.52
N ASP A 496 2.21 8.10 0.44
CA ASP A 496 2.05 9.53 0.16
C ASP A 496 3.38 10.16 -0.31
N GLU A 497 4.51 9.76 0.28
CA GLU A 497 5.85 10.12 -0.19
C GLU A 497 6.06 9.61 -1.62
N LEU A 498 5.76 8.35 -1.91
CA LEU A 498 5.85 7.78 -3.27
C LEU A 498 5.09 8.61 -4.30
N ARG A 499 3.85 8.98 -3.98
CA ARG A 499 3.01 9.77 -4.88
C ARG A 499 3.55 11.19 -5.07
N SER A 500 3.96 11.85 -3.99
CA SER A 500 4.37 13.26 -4.02
C SER A 500 5.77 13.48 -4.60
N VAL A 501 6.66 12.50 -4.41
CA VAL A 501 8.06 12.55 -4.85
C VAL A 501 8.22 11.87 -6.20
N LEU A 502 7.73 10.62 -6.35
CA LEU A 502 7.97 9.82 -7.55
C LEU A 502 6.82 9.85 -8.56
N GLY A 503 5.66 10.39 -8.18
CA GLY A 503 4.48 10.41 -9.04
C GLY A 503 3.89 9.02 -9.30
N VAL A 504 4.22 8.04 -8.47
CA VAL A 504 3.76 6.64 -8.59
C VAL A 504 2.85 6.27 -7.42
N LEU A 505 1.96 5.31 -7.63
CA LEU A 505 1.12 4.74 -6.59
C LEU A 505 1.64 3.37 -6.13
N PRO A 506 1.34 2.97 -4.88
CA PRO A 506 1.58 1.60 -4.45
C PRO A 506 0.74 0.61 -5.26
N ARG A 507 1.14 -0.66 -5.27
CA ARG A 507 0.38 -1.76 -5.88
C ARG A 507 -0.95 -1.99 -5.16
N PRO A 508 -1.96 -2.58 -5.83
CA PRO A 508 -3.23 -2.95 -5.20
C PRO A 508 -3.03 -3.84 -3.96
N ALA A 509 -3.99 -3.84 -3.03
CA ALA A 509 -3.87 -4.42 -1.68
C ALA A 509 -2.82 -3.68 -0.81
N HIS A 510 -3.08 -2.40 -0.57
CA HIS A 510 -2.21 -1.51 0.21
C HIS A 510 -3.04 -0.58 1.11
N PRO A 511 -2.59 -0.22 2.33
CA PRO A 511 -3.35 0.62 3.26
C PRO A 511 -3.73 1.99 2.69
N TYR A 512 -2.93 2.49 1.76
CA TYR A 512 -3.18 3.73 1.01
C TYR A 512 -4.57 3.75 0.35
N TYR A 513 -5.06 2.60 -0.15
CA TYR A 513 -6.38 2.51 -0.77
C TYR A 513 -7.49 2.41 0.27
N LYS A 514 -7.26 1.75 1.41
CA LYS A 514 -8.22 1.68 2.53
C LYS A 514 -8.53 3.03 3.15
N MET A 515 -7.51 3.89 3.29
CA MET A 515 -7.71 5.28 3.69
C MET A 515 -8.61 6.07 2.73
N ARG A 516 -8.65 5.68 1.45
CA ARG A 516 -9.45 6.35 0.41
C ARG A 516 -10.83 5.73 0.23
N GLU A 517 -11.03 4.48 0.63
CA GLU A 517 -12.33 3.78 0.68
C GLU A 517 -13.16 4.18 1.90
N ALA A 518 -12.50 4.52 3.02
CA ALA A 518 -13.15 5.01 4.25
C ALA A 518 -13.55 6.49 4.21
N LYS A 519 -13.56 7.08 3.01
CA LYS A 519 -13.99 8.46 2.78
C LYS A 519 -15.25 8.47 1.95
#